data_AF-E3JT33-F1
#
_entry.id   AF-E3JT33-F1
#
_cell.length_a   1.000
_cell.length_b   1.000
_cell.length_c   1.000
_cell.angle_alpha   90.00
_cell.angle_beta   90.00
_cell.angle_gamma   90.00
#
_symmetry.space_group_name_H-M   'P 1'
#
loop_
_entity.id
_entity.type
_entity.pdbx_description
1 polymer ?
#
loop_
_entity_poly.entity_id
_entity_poly.type
_entity_poly.pdbx_seq_one_letter_code
_entity_poly.pdbx_strand_id
1 'polypeptide(L)'
;MSASTPSMFNDLSEAFSLVNSMSAVLNPYPLILQAIASQKAKIANPSLPKVVFVLGVVHLVLLLLAAITFFLKASRKDNGKRRKIWFWRTHYVANQTIPYLVPNGNFSIELLQIFSCSFYIIFSVTTYAVCTYPQVPSDITHASIIFWYAIAIVPDAAAFWWGGWAAIYLVYLSPTQLDITDSNTKKSFIRHPIFMNTLCIGVPAVVATYFLIVGITMAVELKQILNSYNLLGTTLHELSVLWKPDDPLNHEKNRTLFNLFETILGQVSRVTAVAQRETYGWAAVSISMIAFYLATTISAGHLLKRTLSIATGKKSLCEKRIDPDKSVNYLDESISSIDSKAGSEGFKLTFVKCTSTLRLQRGYYFIYISCAIMLAVLGLNICISVIFGLKTKVILIQTDWQIRLLTMISSTSALLSFSLFLQSLMLLVWG
;
A
#
# COMPACT_ATOMS: atom_id res chain seq x y z
N MET A 1 -6.87 0.07 25.42
CA MET A 1 -6.37 0.90 26.54
C MET A 1 -6.71 2.35 26.27
N SER A 2 -7.81 2.85 26.82
CA SER A 2 -8.29 4.23 26.71
C SER A 2 -7.70 5.09 27.84
N ALA A 3 -6.46 5.54 27.68
CA ALA A 3 -5.88 6.56 28.54
C ALA A 3 -6.34 7.95 28.09
N SER A 4 -7.36 8.42 28.80
CA SER A 4 -7.70 9.77 29.23
C SER A 4 -7.50 10.94 28.25
N THR A 5 -8.55 11.28 27.51
CA THR A 5 -8.89 12.67 27.15
C THR A 5 -9.12 13.58 28.37
N PRO A 6 -9.69 13.13 29.52
CA PRO A 6 -9.92 13.98 30.69
C PRO A 6 -8.69 14.58 31.40
N SER A 7 -7.49 13.99 31.30
CA SER A 7 -6.34 14.53 32.07
C SER A 7 -5.85 15.87 31.53
N MET A 8 -5.83 16.04 30.20
CA MET A 8 -5.29 17.23 29.55
C MET A 8 -6.20 18.47 29.70
N PHE A 9 -7.51 18.27 29.90
CA PHE A 9 -8.47 19.35 30.18
C PHE A 9 -8.45 19.77 31.65
N ASN A 10 -8.22 18.83 32.58
CA ASN A 10 -8.00 19.16 33.99
C ASN A 10 -6.72 20.00 34.15
N ASP A 11 -5.65 19.65 33.43
CA ASP A 11 -4.40 20.42 33.39
C ASP A 11 -4.63 21.86 32.86
N LEU A 12 -5.57 22.05 31.93
CA LEU A 12 -5.87 23.37 31.35
C LEU A 12 -6.66 24.28 32.30
N SER A 13 -7.60 23.71 33.06
CA SER A 13 -8.34 24.45 34.10
C SER A 13 -7.43 24.89 35.25
N GLU A 14 -6.50 24.03 35.66
CA GLU A 14 -5.48 24.37 36.66
C GLU A 14 -4.53 25.46 36.13
N ALA A 15 -4.10 25.33 34.87
CA ALA A 15 -3.29 26.36 34.21
C ALA A 15 -4.04 27.70 34.09
N PHE A 16 -5.35 27.71 33.85
CA PHE A 16 -6.14 28.94 33.81
C PHE A 16 -6.17 29.64 35.17
N SER A 17 -6.41 28.88 36.25
CA SER A 17 -6.36 29.39 37.62
C SER A 17 -4.98 29.95 37.97
N LEU A 18 -3.91 29.26 37.58
CA LEU A 18 -2.54 29.70 37.79
C LEU A 18 -2.24 30.99 37.02
N VAL A 19 -2.60 31.07 35.73
CA VAL A 19 -2.36 32.28 34.92
C VAL A 19 -3.14 33.48 35.46
N ASN A 20 -4.38 33.27 35.93
CA ASN A 20 -5.15 34.34 36.58
C ASN A 20 -4.48 34.83 37.86
N SER A 21 -4.03 33.93 38.73
CA SER A 21 -3.33 34.33 39.97
C SER A 21 -1.99 35.02 39.68
N MET A 22 -1.23 34.55 38.70
CA MET A 22 -0.01 35.23 38.24
C MET A 22 -0.30 36.62 37.67
N SER A 23 -1.36 36.77 36.87
CA SER A 23 -1.72 38.04 36.22
C SER A 23 -2.06 39.17 37.18
N ALA A 24 -2.39 38.85 38.43
CA ALA A 24 -2.61 39.83 39.51
C ALA A 24 -1.30 40.42 40.05
N VAL A 25 -0.17 39.74 39.85
CA VAL A 25 1.13 40.11 40.44
C VAL A 25 2.17 40.44 39.37
N LEU A 26 2.14 39.76 38.23
CA LEU A 26 3.13 39.90 37.15
C LEU A 26 2.52 39.57 35.79
N ASN A 27 3.19 39.98 34.72
CA ASN A 27 2.78 39.67 33.35
C ASN A 27 3.09 38.20 32.99
N PRO A 28 2.08 37.32 32.81
CA PRO A 28 2.32 35.89 32.58
C PRO A 28 2.59 35.57 31.10
N TYR A 29 2.21 36.45 30.17
CA TYR A 29 2.23 36.16 28.73
C TYR A 29 3.65 35.97 28.15
N PRO A 30 4.69 36.73 28.55
CA PRO A 30 6.07 36.46 28.13
C PRO A 30 6.56 35.06 28.51
N LEU A 31 6.18 34.56 29.70
CA LEU A 31 6.55 33.23 30.16
C LEU A 31 5.89 32.15 29.31
N ILE A 32 4.60 32.34 28.96
CA ILE A 32 3.87 31.43 28.08
C ILE A 32 4.50 31.43 26.68
N LEU A 33 4.82 32.60 26.12
CA LEU A 33 5.52 32.72 24.84
C LEU A 33 6.88 32.02 24.86
N GLN A 34 7.66 32.21 25.93
CA GLN A 34 8.95 31.55 26.10
C GLN A 34 8.80 30.02 26.23
N ALA A 35 7.79 29.55 26.94
CA ALA A 35 7.50 28.12 27.07
C ALA A 35 7.13 27.49 25.72
N ILE A 36 6.29 28.18 24.92
CA ILE A 36 5.93 27.77 23.56
C ILE A 36 7.16 27.75 22.65
N ALA A 37 7.98 28.80 22.68
CA ALA A 37 9.21 28.88 21.88
C ALA A 37 10.21 27.77 22.26
N SER A 38 10.37 27.50 23.56
CA SER A 38 11.25 26.45 24.08
C SER A 38 10.75 25.05 23.69
N GLN A 39 9.44 24.81 23.75
CA GLN A 39 8.82 23.58 23.24
C GLN A 39 9.08 23.40 21.74
N LYS A 40 8.87 24.45 20.94
CA LYS A 40 9.13 24.41 19.49
C LYS A 40 10.60 24.08 19.18
N ALA A 41 11.54 24.70 19.90
CA ALA A 41 12.97 24.43 19.76
C ALA A 41 13.32 22.98 20.16
N LYS A 42 12.70 22.45 21.22
CA LYS A 42 12.91 21.06 21.67
C LYS A 42 12.38 20.03 20.66
N ILE A 43 11.27 20.34 19.98
CA ILE A 43 10.66 19.46 18.98
C ILE A 43 11.43 19.51 17.65
N ALA A 44 12.08 20.62 17.33
CA ALA A 44 12.91 20.79 16.13
C ALA A 44 14.18 19.91 16.20
N ASN A 45 14.07 18.66 15.76
CA ASN A 45 15.21 17.73 15.75
C ASN A 45 16.07 17.95 14.48
N PRO A 46 17.37 18.26 14.61
CA PRO A 46 18.26 18.53 13.48
C PRO A 46 18.51 17.30 12.59
N SER A 47 18.16 16.09 13.05
CA SER A 47 18.29 14.87 12.26
C SER A 47 17.10 14.61 11.33
N LEU A 48 15.92 15.18 11.60
CA LEU A 48 14.72 14.94 10.79
C LEU A 48 14.92 15.36 9.31
N PRO A 49 15.47 16.55 8.98
CA PRO A 49 15.77 16.91 7.60
C PRO A 49 16.72 15.92 6.90
N LYS A 50 17.70 15.38 7.63
CA LYS A 50 18.66 14.41 7.08
C LYS A 50 17.97 13.11 6.69
N VAL A 51 17.08 12.60 7.55
CA VAL A 51 16.33 11.36 7.27
C VAL A 51 15.38 11.56 6.09
N VAL A 52 14.65 12.68 6.05
CA VAL A 52 13.75 13.04 4.95
C VAL A 52 14.51 13.16 3.61
N PHE A 53 15.72 13.74 3.65
CA PHE A 53 16.59 13.86 2.48
C PHE A 53 17.02 12.47 1.97
N VAL A 54 17.49 11.59 2.86
CA VAL A 54 17.86 10.21 2.49
C VAL A 54 16.67 9.47 1.89
N LEU A 55 15.49 9.59 2.51
CA LEU A 55 14.24 9.03 1.97
C LEU A 55 13.96 9.53 0.55
N GLY A 56 14.13 10.83 0.30
CA GLY A 56 13.95 11.44 -1.02
C GLY A 56 14.93 10.90 -2.06
N VAL A 57 16.21 10.76 -1.69
CA VAL A 57 17.24 10.17 -2.57
C VAL A 57 16.92 8.71 -2.91
N VAL A 58 16.49 7.92 -1.93
CA VAL A 58 16.09 6.51 -2.17
C VAL A 58 14.94 6.44 -3.18
N HIS A 59 13.89 7.24 -3.01
CA HIS A 59 12.75 7.26 -3.94
C HIS A 59 13.12 7.83 -5.31
N LEU A 60 14.08 8.75 -5.40
CA LEU A 60 14.61 9.22 -6.68
C LEU A 60 15.34 8.10 -7.45
N VAL A 61 16.18 7.32 -6.78
CA VAL A 61 16.85 6.16 -7.39
C VAL A 61 15.82 5.15 -7.88
N LEU A 62 14.81 4.84 -7.06
CA LEU A 62 13.73 3.93 -7.41
C LEU A 62 12.88 4.45 -8.58
N LEU A 63 12.58 5.75 -8.61
CA LEU A 63 11.89 6.40 -9.73
C LEU A 63 12.68 6.22 -11.04
N LEU A 64 13.99 6.47 -11.01
CA LEU A 64 14.85 6.29 -12.17
C LEU A 64 14.89 4.83 -12.62
N LEU A 65 15.01 3.87 -11.69
CA LEU A 65 14.97 2.44 -12.00
C LEU A 65 13.64 2.01 -12.62
N ALA A 66 12.51 2.46 -12.08
CA ALA A 66 11.19 2.17 -12.61
C ALA A 66 11.00 2.78 -14.01
N ALA A 67 11.43 4.03 -14.20
CA ALA A 67 11.36 4.72 -15.49
C ALA A 67 12.23 4.06 -16.56
N ILE A 68 13.48 3.72 -16.23
CA ILE A 68 14.39 2.99 -17.13
C ILE A 68 13.78 1.64 -17.50
N THR A 69 13.28 0.90 -16.51
CA THR A 69 12.72 -0.43 -16.76
C THR A 69 11.46 -0.36 -17.62
N PHE A 70 10.57 0.60 -17.34
CA PHE A 70 9.41 0.89 -18.17
C PHE A 70 9.83 1.24 -19.61
N PHE A 71 10.82 2.12 -19.78
CA PHE A 71 11.33 2.52 -21.09
C PHE A 71 11.94 1.35 -21.87
N LEU A 72 12.75 0.52 -21.22
CA LEU A 72 13.33 -0.67 -21.83
C LEU A 72 12.25 -1.65 -22.31
N LYS A 73 11.21 -1.88 -21.49
CA LYS A 73 10.05 -2.72 -21.87
C LYS A 73 9.27 -2.12 -23.04
N ALA A 74 9.04 -0.81 -23.02
CA ALA A 74 8.33 -0.07 -24.06
C ALA A 74 9.12 0.03 -25.38
N SER A 75 10.44 -0.06 -25.31
CA SER A 75 11.34 0.07 -26.47
C SER A 75 11.76 -1.29 -27.06
N ARG A 76 11.48 -2.39 -26.37
CA ARG A 76 11.79 -3.74 -26.86
C ARG A 76 11.04 -4.02 -28.17
N LYS A 77 11.79 -4.49 -29.17
CA LYS A 77 11.25 -4.96 -30.44
C LYS A 77 11.17 -6.48 -30.41
N ASP A 78 9.99 -7.04 -30.67
CA ASP A 78 9.83 -8.46 -30.96
C ASP A 78 9.71 -8.62 -32.47
N ASN A 79 10.59 -9.44 -33.06
CA ASN A 79 10.63 -9.72 -34.50
C ASN A 79 10.66 -8.44 -35.37
N GLY A 80 11.50 -7.47 -35.00
CA GLY A 80 11.69 -6.22 -35.75
C GLY A 80 10.56 -5.18 -35.59
N LYS A 81 9.43 -5.53 -34.96
CA LYS A 81 8.33 -4.62 -34.66
C LYS A 81 8.35 -4.21 -33.19
N ARG A 82 8.07 -2.93 -32.92
CA ARG A 82 7.96 -2.43 -31.53
C ARG A 82 6.82 -3.18 -30.82
N ARG A 83 7.10 -3.72 -29.63
CA ARG A 83 6.09 -4.40 -28.83
C ARG A 83 4.96 -3.41 -28.50
N LYS A 84 3.70 -3.79 -28.75
CA LYS A 84 2.55 -2.96 -28.39
C LYS A 84 2.45 -2.89 -26.86
N ILE A 85 2.42 -1.68 -26.33
CA ILE A 85 2.17 -1.42 -24.90
C ILE A 85 0.66 -1.54 -24.67
N TRP A 86 0.28 -2.29 -23.65
CA TRP A 86 -1.11 -2.42 -23.23
C TRP A 86 -1.15 -2.52 -21.71
N PHE A 87 -2.04 -1.79 -21.07
CA PHE A 87 -2.25 -1.85 -19.61
C PHE A 87 -3.36 -2.82 -19.22
N TRP A 88 -4.30 -3.05 -20.14
CA TRP A 88 -5.43 -3.94 -19.98
C TRP A 88 -5.66 -4.73 -21.26
N ARG A 89 -6.09 -5.99 -21.12
CA ARG A 89 -6.48 -6.84 -22.23
C ARG A 89 -7.87 -7.40 -22.01
N THR A 90 -8.71 -7.31 -23.02
CA THR A 90 -10.01 -7.97 -23.04
C THR A 90 -9.83 -9.44 -23.39
N HIS A 91 -10.33 -10.35 -22.55
CA HIS A 91 -10.35 -11.78 -22.82
C HIS A 91 -11.78 -12.30 -22.83
N TYR A 92 -12.21 -12.83 -23.99
CA TYR A 92 -13.52 -13.45 -24.14
C TYR A 92 -13.41 -14.95 -23.90
N VAL A 93 -14.36 -15.50 -23.15
CA VAL A 93 -14.51 -16.95 -22.98
C VAL A 93 -15.65 -17.42 -23.88
N ALA A 94 -15.55 -18.62 -24.43
CA ALA A 94 -16.60 -19.19 -25.26
C ALA A 94 -17.98 -19.12 -24.56
N ASN A 95 -19.01 -18.72 -25.30
CA ASN A 95 -20.38 -18.53 -24.81
C ASN A 95 -20.56 -17.43 -23.75
N GLN A 96 -19.66 -16.44 -23.68
CA GLN A 96 -19.85 -15.23 -22.85
C GLN A 96 -19.73 -13.94 -23.68
N THR A 97 -20.69 -13.03 -23.51
CA THR A 97 -20.72 -11.71 -24.18
C THR A 97 -19.87 -10.66 -23.48
N ILE A 98 -19.65 -10.82 -22.16
CA ILE A 98 -18.89 -9.87 -21.35
C ILE A 98 -17.44 -10.37 -21.19
N PRO A 99 -16.42 -9.57 -21.56
CA PRO A 99 -15.02 -9.98 -21.44
C PRO A 99 -14.49 -9.79 -20.01
N TYR A 100 -13.46 -10.58 -19.68
CA TYR A 100 -12.59 -10.29 -18.54
C TYR A 100 -11.61 -9.17 -18.91
N LEU A 101 -11.41 -8.24 -17.99
CA LEU A 101 -10.44 -7.16 -18.11
C LEU A 101 -9.17 -7.56 -17.37
N VAL A 102 -8.18 -8.08 -18.11
CA VAL A 102 -6.94 -8.60 -17.54
C VAL A 102 -5.91 -7.47 -17.45
N PRO A 103 -5.44 -7.09 -16.24
CA PRO A 103 -4.40 -6.09 -16.11
C PRO A 103 -3.07 -6.63 -16.61
N ASN A 104 -2.27 -5.76 -17.21
CA ASN A 104 -0.88 -6.06 -17.55
C ASN A 104 0.02 -5.79 -16.36
N GLY A 105 0.15 -6.79 -15.47
CA GLY A 105 1.06 -6.69 -14.32
C GLY A 105 2.50 -6.31 -14.70
N ASN A 106 2.93 -6.53 -15.95
CA ASN A 106 4.29 -6.24 -16.41
C ASN A 106 4.55 -4.78 -16.83
N PHE A 107 3.50 -3.96 -16.97
CA PHE A 107 3.62 -2.52 -17.27
C PHE A 107 2.91 -1.66 -16.23
N SER A 108 1.80 -2.16 -15.66
CA SER A 108 1.04 -1.42 -14.67
C SER A 108 1.80 -1.27 -13.35
N ILE A 109 2.67 -2.24 -12.99
CA ILE A 109 3.48 -2.16 -11.77
C ILE A 109 4.46 -0.99 -11.84
N GLU A 110 5.23 -0.87 -12.93
CA GLU A 110 6.25 0.16 -13.09
C GLU A 110 5.61 1.55 -13.18
N LEU A 111 4.50 1.67 -13.92
CA LEU A 111 3.79 2.93 -14.03
C LEU A 111 3.31 3.41 -12.65
N LEU A 112 2.73 2.53 -11.85
CA LEU A 112 2.26 2.87 -10.52
C LEU A 112 3.41 3.15 -9.55
N GLN A 113 4.53 2.43 -9.66
CA GLN A 113 5.73 2.70 -8.87
C GLN A 113 6.31 4.10 -9.19
N ILE A 114 6.25 4.54 -10.45
CA ILE A 114 6.62 5.91 -10.84
C ILE A 114 5.75 6.94 -10.12
N PHE A 115 4.43 6.73 -10.07
CA PHE A 115 3.51 7.61 -9.34
C PHE A 115 3.80 7.63 -7.84
N SER A 116 3.98 6.46 -7.22
CA SER A 116 4.32 6.35 -5.78
C SER A 116 5.61 7.10 -5.45
N CYS A 117 6.69 6.82 -6.20
CA CYS A 117 7.98 7.47 -5.97
C CYS A 117 7.88 8.99 -6.17
N SER A 118 7.10 9.46 -7.15
CA SER A 118 6.87 10.89 -7.35
C SER A 118 6.18 11.54 -6.15
N PHE A 119 5.15 10.89 -5.59
CA PHE A 119 4.46 11.40 -4.39
C PHE A 119 5.37 11.42 -3.16
N TYR A 120 6.19 10.38 -2.95
CA TYR A 120 7.18 10.36 -1.87
C TYR A 120 8.26 11.42 -2.04
N ILE A 121 8.71 11.72 -3.26
CA ILE A 121 9.67 12.81 -3.52
C ILE A 121 9.02 14.15 -3.18
N ILE A 122 7.78 14.40 -3.59
CA ILE A 122 7.06 15.63 -3.23
C ILE A 122 6.97 15.75 -1.71
N PHE A 123 6.53 14.70 -1.01
CA PHE A 123 6.49 14.63 0.45
C PHE A 123 7.86 14.97 1.07
N SER A 124 8.94 14.35 0.58
CA SER A 124 10.30 14.58 1.07
C SER A 124 10.75 16.02 0.86
N VAL A 125 10.55 16.58 -0.34
CA VAL A 125 10.94 17.96 -0.65
C VAL A 125 10.15 18.96 0.20
N THR A 126 8.83 18.78 0.33
CA THR A 126 8.00 19.68 1.15
C THR A 126 8.37 19.61 2.63
N THR A 127 8.62 18.40 3.14
CA THR A 127 9.01 18.21 4.54
C THR A 127 10.39 18.79 4.80
N TYR A 128 11.35 18.56 3.89
CA TYR A 128 12.69 19.12 3.99
C TYR A 128 12.67 20.66 4.01
N ALA A 129 11.89 21.27 3.11
CA ALA A 129 11.75 22.72 3.04
C ALA A 129 11.15 23.31 4.33
N VAL A 130 10.09 22.69 4.87
CA VAL A 130 9.45 23.11 6.13
C VAL A 130 10.37 22.96 7.33
N CYS A 131 11.12 21.85 7.43
CA CYS A 131 12.01 21.66 8.56
C CYS A 131 13.27 22.54 8.49
N THR A 132 13.79 22.83 7.28
CA THR A 132 15.04 23.59 7.11
C THR A 132 14.80 25.10 7.10
N TYR A 133 13.69 25.54 6.49
CA TYR A 133 13.35 26.95 6.29
C TYR A 133 11.93 27.23 6.78
N PRO A 134 11.61 27.10 8.07
CA PRO A 134 10.23 27.15 8.56
C PRO A 134 9.50 28.48 8.30
N GLN A 135 10.23 29.55 7.97
CA GLN A 135 9.67 30.88 7.67
C GLN A 135 9.30 31.06 6.19
N VAL A 136 9.72 30.16 5.30
CA VAL A 136 9.60 30.34 3.83
C VAL A 136 8.34 29.69 3.26
N PRO A 137 8.00 28.42 3.58
CA PRO A 137 6.82 27.77 3.04
C PRO A 137 5.53 28.36 3.58
N SER A 138 4.53 28.47 2.71
CA SER A 138 3.16 28.87 3.11
C SER A 138 2.53 27.86 4.08
N ASP A 139 1.49 28.28 4.81
CA ASP A 139 0.69 27.39 5.66
C ASP A 139 0.07 26.23 4.85
N ILE A 140 -0.25 26.46 3.58
CA ILE A 140 -0.75 25.42 2.66
C ILE A 140 0.34 24.37 2.41
N THR A 141 1.59 24.80 2.22
CA THR A 141 2.72 23.89 2.03
C THR A 141 2.96 23.04 3.28
N HIS A 142 2.88 23.63 4.48
CA HIS A 142 2.94 22.90 5.74
C HIS A 142 1.81 21.87 5.86
N ALA A 143 0.58 22.27 5.56
CA ALA A 143 -0.58 21.39 5.58
C ALA A 143 -0.49 20.26 4.54
N SER A 144 0.17 20.48 3.40
CA SER A 144 0.27 19.49 2.32
C SER A 144 1.16 18.29 2.66
N ILE A 145 2.08 18.41 3.62
CA ILE A 145 3.01 17.33 4.00
C ILE A 145 2.24 16.05 4.38
N ILE A 146 1.27 16.17 5.27
CA ILE A 146 0.46 15.05 5.76
C ILE A 146 -0.48 14.49 4.70
N PHE A 147 -0.88 15.31 3.71
CA PHE A 147 -1.63 14.83 2.55
C PHE A 147 -0.76 13.92 1.68
N TRP A 148 0.42 14.39 1.29
CA TRP A 148 1.33 13.62 0.45
C TRP A 148 1.76 12.32 1.12
N TYR A 149 2.02 12.36 2.43
CA TYR A 149 2.27 11.17 3.23
C TYR A 149 1.14 10.13 3.11
N ALA A 150 -0.12 10.55 3.27
CA ALA A 150 -1.27 9.65 3.28
C ALA A 150 -1.52 8.96 1.93
N ILE A 151 -1.22 9.64 0.81
CA ILE A 151 -1.52 9.13 -0.53
C ILE A 151 -0.32 8.46 -1.21
N ALA A 152 0.91 8.67 -0.72
CA ALA A 152 2.12 8.24 -1.42
C ALA A 152 2.17 6.74 -1.68
N ILE A 153 1.65 5.91 -0.76
CA ILE A 153 1.71 4.44 -0.86
C ILE A 153 0.51 3.82 -1.61
N VAL A 154 -0.51 4.62 -1.96
CA VAL A 154 -1.70 4.18 -2.71
C VAL A 154 -1.36 3.57 -4.08
N PRO A 155 -0.50 4.17 -4.91
CA PRO A 155 -0.15 3.58 -6.20
C PRO A 155 0.55 2.22 -6.06
N ASP A 156 1.44 2.06 -5.08
CA ASP A 156 2.11 0.78 -4.83
C ASP A 156 1.11 -0.30 -4.42
N ALA A 157 0.18 0.03 -3.53
CA ALA A 157 -0.92 -0.85 -3.15
C ALA A 157 -1.72 -1.30 -4.40
N ALA A 158 -2.09 -0.38 -5.29
CA ALA A 158 -2.75 -0.71 -6.54
C ALA A 158 -1.89 -1.61 -7.45
N ALA A 159 -0.57 -1.42 -7.46
CA ALA A 159 0.38 -2.21 -8.25
C ALA A 159 0.38 -3.67 -7.81
N PHE A 160 0.43 -3.91 -6.49
CA PHE A 160 0.33 -5.25 -5.93
C PHE A 160 -1.01 -5.90 -6.23
N TRP A 161 -2.10 -5.14 -6.09
CA TRP A 161 -3.44 -5.65 -6.37
C TRP A 161 -3.57 -6.10 -7.83
N TRP A 162 -3.21 -5.23 -8.78
CA TRP A 162 -3.26 -5.57 -10.22
C TRP A 162 -2.28 -6.66 -10.61
N GLY A 163 -1.08 -6.70 -10.00
CA GLY A 163 -0.12 -7.80 -10.18
C GLY A 163 -0.70 -9.15 -9.75
N GLY A 164 -1.37 -9.22 -8.60
CA GLY A 164 -2.04 -10.42 -8.13
C GLY A 164 -3.21 -10.84 -9.04
N TRP A 165 -4.05 -9.89 -9.46
CA TRP A 165 -5.14 -10.18 -10.39
C TRP A 165 -4.64 -10.66 -11.75
N ALA A 166 -3.55 -10.11 -12.29
CA ALA A 166 -2.93 -10.60 -13.51
C ALA A 166 -2.55 -12.10 -13.39
N ALA A 167 -2.03 -12.50 -12.23
CA ALA A 167 -1.71 -13.90 -11.95
C ALA A 167 -2.97 -14.78 -11.81
N ILE A 168 -4.01 -14.32 -11.11
CA ILE A 168 -5.30 -15.05 -11.00
C ILE A 168 -5.91 -15.26 -12.37
N TYR A 169 -6.00 -14.22 -13.20
CA TYR A 169 -6.58 -14.34 -14.53
C TYR A 169 -5.77 -15.30 -15.41
N LEU A 170 -4.44 -15.32 -15.29
CA LEU A 170 -3.60 -16.28 -16.00
C LEU A 170 -3.91 -17.72 -15.58
N VAL A 171 -4.14 -17.96 -14.27
CA VAL A 171 -4.50 -19.28 -13.75
C VAL A 171 -5.89 -19.70 -14.21
N TYR A 172 -6.86 -18.80 -14.06
CA TYR A 172 -8.27 -19.05 -14.30
C TYR A 172 -8.61 -19.21 -15.78
N LEU A 173 -7.97 -18.42 -16.65
CA LEU A 173 -8.17 -18.47 -18.10
C LEU A 173 -7.26 -19.52 -18.78
N SER A 174 -6.54 -20.34 -18.01
CA SER A 174 -5.71 -21.40 -18.58
C SER A 174 -6.58 -22.53 -19.19
N PRO A 175 -6.20 -23.08 -20.36
CA PRO A 175 -7.03 -24.05 -21.08
C PRO A 175 -7.38 -25.31 -20.27
N THR A 176 -6.50 -25.72 -19.36
CA THR A 176 -6.65 -26.94 -18.55
C THR A 176 -7.78 -26.89 -17.51
N GLN A 177 -8.35 -25.74 -17.21
CA GLN A 177 -9.53 -25.63 -16.32
C GLN A 177 -10.86 -25.52 -17.07
N LEU A 178 -10.85 -25.03 -18.31
CA LEU A 178 -12.06 -24.87 -19.11
C LEU A 178 -12.64 -26.23 -19.54
N ASP A 179 -11.79 -27.16 -19.97
CA ASP A 179 -12.25 -28.48 -20.47
C ASP A 179 -12.75 -29.44 -19.38
N ILE A 180 -12.46 -29.19 -18.10
CA ILE A 180 -12.84 -30.08 -16.98
C ILE A 180 -14.20 -29.69 -16.37
N THR A 181 -14.66 -28.45 -16.55
CA THR A 181 -15.87 -27.94 -15.85
C THR A 181 -17.09 -27.72 -16.73
N ASP A 182 -16.99 -27.89 -18.05
CA ASP A 182 -18.11 -27.64 -18.97
C ASP A 182 -19.13 -28.80 -19.07
N SER A 183 -18.96 -29.88 -18.31
CA SER A 183 -20.04 -30.85 -18.06
C SER A 183 -20.83 -30.48 -16.79
N ASN A 184 -21.88 -29.67 -16.95
CA ASN A 184 -23.05 -29.60 -16.04
C ASN A 184 -23.00 -28.86 -14.68
N THR A 185 -21.98 -28.09 -14.31
CA THR A 185 -22.07 -27.28 -13.07
C THR A 185 -22.46 -25.83 -13.33
N LYS A 186 -23.55 -25.35 -12.70
CA LYS A 186 -23.93 -23.92 -12.63
C LYS A 186 -22.67 -23.07 -12.41
N LYS A 187 -22.30 -22.23 -13.39
CA LYS A 187 -21.15 -21.33 -13.28
C LYS A 187 -21.34 -20.47 -12.02
N SER A 188 -20.49 -20.70 -11.01
CA SER A 188 -20.52 -19.97 -9.75
C SER A 188 -20.51 -18.46 -10.00
N PHE A 189 -21.34 -17.70 -9.28
CA PHE A 189 -21.40 -16.23 -9.37
C PHE A 189 -20.01 -15.57 -9.21
N ILE A 190 -19.14 -16.17 -8.39
CA ILE A 190 -17.76 -15.73 -8.12
C ILE A 190 -16.91 -15.72 -9.41
N ARG A 191 -17.27 -16.55 -10.39
CA ARG A 191 -16.57 -16.69 -11.67
C ARG A 191 -17.11 -15.79 -12.77
N HIS A 192 -18.12 -14.98 -12.50
CA HIS A 192 -18.71 -14.11 -13.51
C HIS A 192 -17.77 -12.93 -13.85
N PRO A 193 -17.60 -12.56 -15.14
CA PRO A 193 -16.72 -11.47 -15.56
C PRO A 193 -17.02 -10.14 -14.86
N ILE A 194 -18.30 -9.80 -14.67
CA ILE A 194 -18.71 -8.58 -13.95
C ILE A 194 -18.14 -8.58 -12.53
N PHE A 195 -18.34 -9.67 -11.78
CA PHE A 195 -17.88 -9.75 -10.39
C PHE A 195 -16.35 -9.64 -10.29
N MET A 196 -15.64 -10.39 -11.12
CA MET A 196 -14.17 -10.38 -11.14
C MET A 196 -13.62 -9.00 -11.54
N ASN A 197 -14.14 -8.39 -12.60
CA ASN A 197 -13.71 -7.06 -13.05
C ASN A 197 -14.01 -5.98 -11.99
N THR A 198 -15.17 -6.05 -11.34
CA THR A 198 -15.55 -5.15 -10.25
C THR A 198 -14.58 -5.26 -9.08
N LEU A 199 -14.13 -6.44 -8.68
CA LEU A 199 -13.13 -6.58 -7.63
C LEU A 199 -11.73 -6.12 -8.08
N CYS A 200 -11.35 -6.43 -9.31
CA CYS A 200 -10.04 -6.06 -9.86
C CYS A 200 -9.84 -4.54 -9.93
N ILE A 201 -10.86 -3.80 -10.36
CA ILE A 201 -10.80 -2.33 -10.54
C ILE A 201 -11.36 -1.59 -9.32
N GLY A 202 -12.44 -2.10 -8.73
CA GLY A 202 -13.17 -1.42 -7.67
C GLY A 202 -12.38 -1.33 -6.36
N VAL A 203 -11.64 -2.37 -5.97
CA VAL A 203 -10.87 -2.33 -4.70
C VAL A 203 -9.81 -1.22 -4.71
N PRO A 204 -8.91 -1.10 -5.72
CA PRO A 204 -7.97 0.01 -5.80
C PRO A 204 -8.65 1.38 -5.85
N ALA A 205 -9.79 1.50 -6.55
CA ALA A 205 -10.53 2.75 -6.63
C ALA A 205 -11.11 3.16 -5.26
N VAL A 206 -11.66 2.22 -4.51
CA VAL A 206 -12.17 2.45 -3.15
C VAL A 206 -11.03 2.83 -2.20
N VAL A 207 -9.90 2.11 -2.24
CA VAL A 207 -8.71 2.40 -1.44
C VAL A 207 -8.19 3.82 -1.76
N ALA A 208 -8.03 4.15 -3.04
CA ALA A 208 -7.55 5.47 -3.45
C ALA A 208 -8.49 6.58 -3.02
N THR A 209 -9.80 6.40 -3.18
CA THR A 209 -10.81 7.38 -2.76
C THR A 209 -10.79 7.58 -1.25
N TYR A 210 -10.70 6.50 -0.47
CA TYR A 210 -10.61 6.55 0.98
C TYR A 210 -9.41 7.37 1.45
N PHE A 211 -8.20 7.04 0.97
CA PHE A 211 -6.99 7.75 1.39
C PHE A 211 -6.89 9.17 0.86
N LEU A 212 -7.51 9.46 -0.29
CA LEU A 212 -7.64 10.82 -0.79
C LEU A 212 -8.53 11.67 0.14
N ILE A 213 -9.69 11.17 0.54
CA ILE A 213 -10.59 11.86 1.48
C ILE A 213 -9.91 12.07 2.83
N VAL A 214 -9.28 11.02 3.37
CA VAL A 214 -8.55 11.08 4.64
C VAL A 214 -7.39 12.07 4.56
N GLY A 215 -6.57 12.02 3.51
CA GLY A 215 -5.47 12.95 3.29
C GLY A 215 -5.92 14.41 3.20
N ILE A 216 -6.98 14.70 2.44
CA ILE A 216 -7.55 16.06 2.34
C ILE A 216 -8.05 16.53 3.71
N THR A 217 -8.77 15.67 4.44
CA THR A 217 -9.31 15.98 5.77
C THR A 217 -8.17 16.31 6.74
N MET A 218 -7.09 15.52 6.73
CA MET A 218 -5.91 15.77 7.55
C MET A 218 -5.26 17.11 7.20
N ALA A 219 -5.06 17.42 5.92
CA ALA A 219 -4.49 18.70 5.48
C ALA A 219 -5.34 19.91 5.90
N VAL A 220 -6.66 19.82 5.74
CA VAL A 220 -7.58 20.89 6.16
C VAL A 220 -7.49 21.14 7.65
N GLU A 221 -7.53 20.09 8.47
CA GLU A 221 -7.47 20.22 9.92
C GLU A 221 -6.08 20.70 10.39
N LEU A 222 -4.98 20.27 9.77
CA LEU A 222 -3.65 20.81 10.10
C LEU A 222 -3.53 22.29 9.74
N LYS A 223 -4.09 22.71 8.60
CA LYS A 223 -4.15 24.14 8.24
C LYS A 223 -4.91 24.94 9.30
N GLN A 224 -6.03 24.41 9.80
CA GLN A 224 -6.77 25.06 10.89
C GLN A 224 -5.94 25.17 12.16
N ILE A 225 -5.19 24.12 12.53
CA ILE A 225 -4.28 24.15 13.68
C ILE A 225 -3.22 25.25 13.50
N LEU A 226 -2.59 25.32 12.33
CA LEU A 226 -1.57 26.33 12.03
C LEU A 226 -2.14 27.75 12.15
N ASN A 227 -3.34 27.99 11.62
CA ASN A 227 -4.01 29.28 11.74
C ASN A 227 -4.34 29.63 13.20
N SER A 228 -4.89 28.68 13.96
CA SER A 228 -5.18 28.89 15.40
C SER A 228 -3.90 29.14 16.20
N TYR A 229 -2.81 28.46 15.85
CA TYR A 229 -1.52 28.63 16.50
C TYR A 229 -0.89 30.00 16.19
N ASN A 230 -0.99 30.47 14.95
CA ASN A 230 -0.58 31.82 14.57
C ASN A 230 -1.40 32.88 15.33
N LEU A 231 -2.73 32.69 15.41
CA LEU A 231 -3.62 33.56 16.19
C LEU A 231 -3.30 33.55 17.69
N LEU A 232 -2.96 32.39 18.25
CA LEU A 232 -2.51 32.28 19.64
C LEU A 232 -1.23 33.10 19.86
N GLY A 233 -0.27 32.99 18.94
CA GLY A 233 0.98 33.76 18.99
C GLY A 233 0.76 35.27 18.97
N THR A 234 -0.07 35.76 18.05
CA THR A 234 -0.40 37.20 17.96
C THR A 234 -1.16 37.68 19.20
N THR A 235 -2.16 36.91 19.65
CA THR A 235 -2.95 37.23 20.85
C THR A 235 -2.06 37.30 22.08
N LEU A 236 -1.16 36.33 22.28
CA LEU A 236 -0.21 36.34 23.39
C LEU A 236 0.73 37.55 23.34
N HIS A 237 1.18 37.96 22.14
CA HIS A 237 2.03 39.12 22.00
C HIS A 237 1.28 40.43 22.32
N GLU A 238 0.08 40.59 21.80
CA GLU A 238 -0.80 41.74 22.10
C GLU A 238 -1.12 41.82 23.60
N LEU A 239 -1.52 40.69 24.21
CA LEU A 239 -1.78 40.61 25.64
C LEU A 239 -0.53 40.92 26.46
N SER A 240 0.65 40.47 26.02
CA SER A 240 1.93 40.80 26.65
C SER A 240 2.22 42.29 26.64
N VAL A 241 1.90 43.01 25.56
CA VAL A 241 2.16 44.45 25.42
C VAL A 241 1.12 45.29 26.16
N LEU A 242 -0.14 44.87 26.13
CA LEU A 242 -1.28 45.58 26.72
C LEU A 242 -1.51 45.26 28.20
N TRP A 243 -0.74 44.34 28.78
CA TRP A 243 -0.88 43.98 30.19
C TRP A 243 -0.59 45.17 31.09
N LYS A 244 -1.46 45.36 32.08
CA LYS A 244 -1.28 46.32 33.17
C LYS A 244 -1.57 45.63 34.49
N PRO A 245 -0.85 45.99 35.57
CA PRO A 245 -1.23 45.58 36.91
C PRO A 245 -2.65 46.08 37.20
N ASP A 246 -3.44 45.26 37.89
CA ASP A 246 -4.80 45.55 38.36
C ASP A 246 -5.84 45.89 37.27
N ASP A 247 -5.63 45.50 36.01
CA ASP A 247 -6.64 45.63 34.96
C ASP A 247 -7.84 44.68 35.22
N PRO A 248 -9.07 45.20 35.42
CA PRO A 248 -10.25 44.38 35.68
C PRO A 248 -10.60 43.44 34.52
N LEU A 249 -10.08 43.71 33.30
CA LEU A 249 -10.29 42.89 32.12
C LEU A 249 -9.30 41.71 32.02
N ASN A 250 -8.31 41.60 32.92
CA ASN A 250 -7.29 40.53 32.85
C ASN A 250 -7.92 39.13 32.88
N HIS A 251 -8.97 38.91 33.68
CA HIS A 251 -9.67 37.63 33.73
C HIS A 251 -10.36 37.29 32.39
N GLU A 252 -11.00 38.27 31.75
CA GLU A 252 -11.65 38.08 30.44
C GLU A 252 -10.62 37.85 29.32
N LYS A 253 -9.52 38.61 29.33
CA LYS A 253 -8.38 38.43 28.42
C LYS A 253 -7.77 37.03 28.54
N ASN A 254 -7.56 36.55 29.77
CA ASN A 254 -7.10 35.19 30.03
C ASN A 254 -8.12 34.16 29.56
N ARG A 255 -9.43 34.40 29.75
CA ARG A 255 -10.46 33.49 29.26
C ARG A 255 -10.42 33.35 27.73
N THR A 256 -10.26 34.45 27.01
CA THR A 256 -10.10 34.43 25.54
C THR A 256 -8.86 33.63 25.12
N LEU A 257 -7.74 33.81 25.81
CA LEU A 257 -6.52 33.03 25.57
C LEU A 257 -6.74 31.52 25.80
N PHE A 258 -7.41 31.13 26.87
CA PHE A 258 -7.66 29.73 27.20
C PHE A 258 -8.70 29.08 26.28
N ASN A 259 -9.70 29.83 25.82
CA ASN A 259 -10.62 29.37 24.77
C ASN A 259 -9.85 29.04 23.46
N LEU A 260 -8.80 29.79 23.12
CA LEU A 260 -7.93 29.47 21.98
C LEU A 260 -7.14 28.17 22.22
N PHE A 261 -6.59 27.98 23.42
CA PHE A 261 -5.93 26.71 23.78
C PHE A 261 -6.88 25.52 23.69
N GLU A 262 -8.11 25.63 24.21
CA GLU A 262 -9.13 24.58 24.08
C GLU A 262 -9.48 24.28 22.62
N THR A 263 -9.60 25.33 21.80
CA THR A 263 -9.85 25.19 20.36
C THR A 263 -8.73 24.42 19.67
N ILE A 264 -7.47 24.78 19.94
CA ILE A 264 -6.30 24.07 19.41
C ILE A 264 -6.28 22.62 19.90
N LEU A 265 -6.53 22.37 21.18
CA LEU A 265 -6.55 21.02 21.74
C LEU A 265 -7.62 20.14 21.08
N GLY A 266 -8.80 20.71 20.85
CA GLY A 266 -9.90 20.08 20.12
C GLY A 266 -9.52 19.75 18.68
N GLN A 267 -8.89 20.69 17.97
CA GLN A 267 -8.38 20.49 16.61
C GLN A 267 -7.29 19.40 16.55
N VAL A 268 -6.32 19.42 17.46
CA VAL A 268 -5.26 18.39 17.57
C VAL A 268 -5.86 17.01 17.82
N SER A 269 -6.86 16.91 18.69
CA SER A 269 -7.58 15.65 18.94
C SER A 269 -8.26 15.12 17.68
N ARG A 270 -8.89 16.00 16.88
CA ARG A 270 -9.49 15.63 15.58
C ARG A 270 -8.44 15.14 14.60
N VAL A 271 -7.35 15.88 14.39
CA VAL A 271 -6.25 15.45 13.50
C VAL A 271 -5.68 14.10 13.95
N THR A 272 -5.49 13.91 15.25
CA THR A 272 -4.99 12.65 15.82
C THR A 272 -5.94 11.49 15.50
N ALA A 273 -7.25 11.69 15.65
CA ALA A 273 -8.24 10.68 15.33
C ALA A 273 -8.27 10.33 13.83
N VAL A 274 -8.11 11.33 12.95
CA VAL A 274 -8.04 11.08 11.50
C VAL A 274 -6.73 10.37 11.13
N ALA A 275 -5.60 10.75 11.71
CA ALA A 275 -4.32 10.07 11.52
C ALA A 275 -4.37 8.61 12.01
N GLN A 276 -5.05 8.34 13.13
CA GLN A 276 -5.28 6.95 13.58
C GLN A 276 -6.11 6.15 12.58
N ARG A 277 -7.18 6.75 12.03
CA ARG A 277 -8.00 6.10 11.00
C ARG A 277 -7.18 5.79 9.75
N GLU A 278 -6.34 6.72 9.31
CA GLU A 278 -5.41 6.52 8.19
C GLU A 278 -4.53 5.29 8.44
N THR A 279 -3.89 5.24 9.60
CA THR A 279 -2.92 4.18 9.90
C THR A 279 -3.61 2.82 10.08
N TYR A 280 -4.77 2.76 10.73
CA TYR A 280 -5.58 1.54 10.78
C TYR A 280 -6.13 1.13 9.42
N GLY A 281 -6.43 2.10 8.55
CA GLY A 281 -6.77 1.88 7.15
C GLY A 281 -5.66 1.15 6.42
N TRP A 282 -4.40 1.57 6.58
CA TRP A 282 -3.26 0.88 5.97
C TRP A 282 -3.03 -0.52 6.51
N ALA A 283 -3.24 -0.72 7.82
CA ALA A 283 -3.21 -2.05 8.41
C ALA A 283 -4.28 -2.97 7.79
N ALA A 284 -5.52 -2.49 7.65
CA ALA A 284 -6.62 -3.24 7.06
C ALA A 284 -6.33 -3.60 5.58
N VAL A 285 -5.88 -2.62 4.79
CA VAL A 285 -5.48 -2.85 3.39
C VAL A 285 -4.36 -3.87 3.29
N SER A 286 -3.34 -3.78 4.16
CA SER A 286 -2.22 -4.72 4.16
C SER A 286 -2.67 -6.15 4.51
N ILE A 287 -3.58 -6.32 5.48
CA ILE A 287 -4.16 -7.63 5.82
C ILE A 287 -4.94 -8.19 4.63
N SER A 288 -5.79 -7.38 4.00
CA SER A 288 -6.56 -7.80 2.81
C SER A 288 -5.63 -8.21 1.66
N MET A 289 -4.55 -7.46 1.43
CA MET A 289 -3.56 -7.80 0.40
C MET A 289 -2.82 -9.09 0.71
N ILE A 290 -2.38 -9.32 1.95
CA ILE A 290 -1.74 -10.58 2.35
C ILE A 290 -2.67 -11.76 2.08
N ALA A 291 -3.93 -11.69 2.54
CA ALA A 291 -4.90 -12.75 2.34
C ALA A 291 -5.12 -13.05 0.85
N PHE A 292 -5.28 -11.99 0.04
CA PHE A 292 -5.44 -12.10 -1.40
C PHE A 292 -4.19 -12.70 -2.09
N TYR A 293 -3.00 -12.24 -1.73
CA TYR A 293 -1.75 -12.69 -2.35
C TYR A 293 -1.39 -14.13 -1.98
N LEU A 294 -1.68 -14.54 -0.73
CA LEU A 294 -1.57 -15.93 -0.30
C LEU A 294 -2.48 -16.85 -1.13
N ALA A 295 -3.76 -16.50 -1.25
CA ALA A 295 -4.71 -17.27 -2.05
C ALA A 295 -4.28 -17.37 -3.52
N THR A 296 -3.81 -16.25 -4.08
CA THR A 296 -3.30 -16.17 -5.46
C THR A 296 -2.07 -17.05 -5.65
N THR A 297 -1.11 -16.97 -4.73
CA THR A 297 0.16 -17.72 -4.82
C THR A 297 -0.06 -19.21 -4.65
N ILE A 298 -0.92 -19.63 -3.72
CA ILE A 298 -1.28 -21.05 -3.56
C ILE A 298 -1.92 -21.58 -4.85
N SER A 299 -2.85 -20.81 -5.44
CA SER A 299 -3.52 -21.19 -6.68
C SER A 299 -2.55 -21.26 -7.87
N ALA A 300 -1.71 -20.25 -8.05
CA ALA A 300 -0.70 -20.20 -9.10
C ALA A 300 0.37 -21.28 -8.90
N GLY A 301 0.80 -21.51 -7.66
CA GLY A 301 1.75 -22.56 -7.30
C GLY A 301 1.20 -23.96 -7.56
N HIS A 302 -0.09 -24.20 -7.30
CA HIS A 302 -0.74 -25.47 -7.62
C HIS A 302 -0.82 -25.69 -9.13
N LEU A 303 -1.18 -24.66 -9.90
CA LEU A 303 -1.16 -24.73 -11.37
C LEU A 303 0.26 -24.99 -11.88
N LEU A 304 1.25 -24.25 -11.40
CA LEU A 304 2.63 -24.37 -11.87
C LEU A 304 3.24 -25.72 -11.51
N LYS A 305 2.94 -26.26 -10.32
CA LYS A 305 3.31 -27.63 -9.91
C LYS A 305 2.67 -28.67 -10.82
N ARG A 306 1.39 -28.50 -11.17
CA ARG A 306 0.69 -29.39 -12.11
C ARG A 306 1.32 -29.33 -13.50
N THR A 307 1.57 -28.13 -14.02
CA THR A 307 2.21 -27.92 -15.33
C THR A 307 3.63 -28.49 -15.35
N LEU A 308 4.41 -28.31 -14.28
CA LEU A 308 5.75 -28.89 -14.15
C LEU A 308 5.69 -30.43 -14.10
N SER A 309 4.71 -31.00 -13.37
CA SER A 309 4.52 -32.46 -13.30
C SER A 309 4.15 -33.05 -14.66
N ILE A 310 3.31 -32.35 -15.44
CA ILE A 310 2.98 -32.72 -16.82
C ILE A 310 4.21 -32.60 -17.72
N ALA A 311 4.92 -31.46 -17.67
CA ALA A 311 6.08 -31.20 -18.52
C ALA A 311 7.29 -32.11 -18.20
N THR A 312 7.38 -32.64 -16.98
CA THR A 312 8.40 -33.62 -16.58
C THR A 312 7.98 -35.07 -16.83
N GLY A 313 6.81 -35.30 -17.45
CA GLY A 313 6.28 -36.63 -17.74
C GLY A 313 5.83 -37.40 -16.49
N LYS A 314 5.80 -36.77 -15.31
CA LYS A 314 5.33 -37.39 -14.06
C LYS A 314 3.81 -37.51 -14.00
N LYS A 315 3.07 -36.77 -14.83
CA LYS A 315 1.60 -36.82 -14.93
C LYS A 315 1.15 -36.76 -16.39
N SER A 316 0.29 -37.70 -16.80
CA SER A 316 -0.31 -37.72 -18.15
C SER A 316 -1.23 -36.50 -18.36
N LEU A 317 -1.22 -35.93 -19.57
CA LEU A 317 -2.13 -34.86 -20.02
C LEU A 317 -3.58 -35.35 -20.17
N CYS A 318 -3.76 -36.65 -20.43
CA CYS A 318 -5.06 -37.30 -20.49
C CYS A 318 -5.17 -38.30 -19.34
N GLU A 319 -5.76 -37.87 -18.24
CA GLU A 319 -6.45 -38.79 -17.33
C GLU A 319 -7.87 -38.94 -17.90
N LYS A 320 -7.97 -39.62 -19.05
CA LYS A 320 -9.26 -40.05 -19.57
C LYS A 320 -9.74 -41.10 -18.58
N ARG A 321 -10.72 -40.77 -17.73
CA ARG A 321 -11.51 -41.78 -17.01
C ARG A 321 -12.07 -42.71 -18.09
N ILE A 322 -11.48 -43.89 -18.20
CA ILE A 322 -12.21 -45.02 -18.75
C ILE A 322 -13.15 -45.39 -17.59
N ASP A 323 -14.41 -45.01 -17.69
CA ASP A 323 -15.44 -45.56 -16.81
C ASP A 323 -15.47 -47.08 -17.08
N PRO A 324 -15.15 -47.93 -16.10
CA PRO A 324 -15.25 -49.37 -16.25
C PRO A 324 -16.68 -49.76 -15.88
N ASP A 325 -17.67 -49.32 -16.65
CA ASP A 325 -19.03 -49.85 -16.50
C ASP A 325 -19.91 -49.48 -17.70
N LYS A 326 -19.81 -50.31 -18.73
CA LYS A 326 -20.91 -50.72 -19.64
C LYS A 326 -20.37 -51.69 -20.69
N SER A 327 -19.92 -52.87 -20.25
CA SER A 327 -19.94 -54.05 -21.11
C SER A 327 -21.29 -54.72 -20.92
N VAL A 328 -22.27 -54.31 -21.74
CA VAL A 328 -23.50 -55.09 -21.93
C VAL A 328 -23.12 -56.30 -22.76
N ASN A 329 -23.29 -57.47 -22.15
CA ASN A 329 -23.16 -58.79 -22.78
C ASN A 329 -24.03 -58.88 -24.04
N TYR A 330 -23.42 -59.28 -25.16
CA TYR A 330 -24.06 -60.18 -26.13
C TYR A 330 -23.01 -61.21 -26.58
N LEU A 331 -23.40 -62.47 -26.44
CA LEU A 331 -22.64 -63.71 -26.62
C LEU A 331 -22.52 -64.10 -28.11
N ASP A 332 -21.43 -64.86 -28.35
CA ASP A 332 -21.22 -65.93 -29.35
C ASP A 332 -21.13 -65.59 -30.85
N GLU A 333 -19.95 -65.81 -31.47
CA GLU A 333 -19.61 -67.09 -32.12
C GLU A 333 -18.17 -67.09 -32.72
N SER A 334 -17.36 -68.05 -32.25
CA SER A 334 -16.40 -68.89 -32.99
C SER A 334 -15.10 -68.34 -33.65
N ILE A 335 -14.03 -69.12 -33.37
CA ILE A 335 -12.83 -69.44 -34.19
C ILE A 335 -11.52 -68.67 -33.93
N SER A 336 -10.74 -69.32 -33.05
CA SER A 336 -9.30 -69.66 -33.13
C SER A 336 -8.22 -68.57 -33.31
N SER A 337 -7.34 -68.56 -32.30
CA SER A 337 -5.87 -68.47 -32.37
C SER A 337 -5.24 -67.41 -33.27
N ILE A 338 -4.61 -66.42 -32.63
CA ILE A 338 -3.20 -66.09 -32.85
C ILE A 338 -2.71 -65.37 -31.59
N ASP A 339 -1.82 -66.05 -30.86
CA ASP A 339 -0.86 -65.40 -29.99
C ASP A 339 -0.02 -64.43 -30.82
N SER A 340 -0.09 -63.14 -30.52
CA SER A 340 1.11 -62.31 -30.46
C SER A 340 0.82 -60.97 -29.81
N LYS A 341 1.43 -60.83 -28.62
CA LYS A 341 1.92 -59.57 -28.07
C LYS A 341 2.38 -58.62 -29.18
N ALA A 342 1.58 -57.60 -29.47
CA ALA A 342 2.08 -56.32 -29.96
C ALA A 342 1.60 -55.28 -28.95
N GLY A 343 2.54 -54.79 -28.16
CA GLY A 343 2.28 -53.84 -27.09
C GLY A 343 1.54 -52.64 -27.61
N SER A 344 0.45 -52.30 -26.92
CA SER A 344 0.03 -50.91 -26.80
C SER A 344 1.21 -50.15 -26.21
N GLU A 345 2.07 -49.61 -27.08
CA GLU A 345 3.00 -48.54 -26.73
C GLU A 345 2.13 -47.36 -26.30
N GLY A 346 1.74 -47.36 -25.02
CA GLY A 346 1.27 -46.18 -24.36
C GLY A 346 2.34 -45.12 -24.55
N PHE A 347 2.01 -44.13 -25.38
CA PHE A 347 2.82 -42.96 -25.70
C PHE A 347 3.33 -42.29 -24.40
N LYS A 348 4.43 -42.81 -23.84
CA LYS A 348 5.23 -42.09 -22.87
C LYS A 348 6.03 -41.10 -23.69
N LEU A 349 5.45 -39.93 -23.91
CA LEU A 349 6.19 -38.77 -24.35
C LEU A 349 7.19 -38.42 -23.23
N THR A 350 8.36 -39.05 -23.28
CA THR A 350 9.53 -38.63 -22.53
C THR A 350 9.93 -37.28 -23.10
N PHE A 351 9.33 -36.22 -22.56
CA PHE A 351 9.82 -34.86 -22.78
C PHE A 351 11.24 -34.83 -22.23
N VAL A 352 12.20 -35.00 -23.14
CA VAL A 352 13.62 -34.68 -22.96
C VAL A 352 13.70 -33.36 -22.22
N LYS A 353 14.57 -33.29 -21.21
CA LYS A 353 14.82 -32.17 -20.29
C LYS A 353 14.94 -30.85 -21.05
N CYS A 354 13.80 -30.26 -21.40
CA CYS A 354 13.72 -29.19 -22.36
C CYS A 354 14.09 -27.90 -21.64
N THR A 355 14.77 -26.98 -22.30
CA THR A 355 15.08 -25.63 -21.77
C THR A 355 13.85 -24.93 -21.20
N SER A 356 12.65 -25.27 -21.69
CA SER A 356 11.36 -24.88 -21.14
C SER A 356 11.11 -25.36 -19.70
N THR A 357 11.44 -26.61 -19.35
CA THR A 357 11.28 -27.17 -17.99
C THR A 357 12.18 -26.49 -16.96
N LEU A 358 13.41 -26.18 -17.35
CA LEU A 358 14.39 -25.49 -16.49
C LEU A 358 13.98 -24.02 -16.28
N ARG A 359 13.43 -23.37 -17.32
CA ARG A 359 12.83 -22.04 -17.25
C ARG A 359 11.57 -22.03 -16.36
N LEU A 360 10.74 -23.07 -16.44
CA LEU A 360 9.56 -23.24 -15.59
C LEU A 360 9.93 -23.44 -14.11
N GLN A 361 10.94 -24.26 -13.84
CA GLN A 361 11.43 -24.53 -12.49
C GLN A 361 12.05 -23.28 -11.84
N ARG A 362 12.85 -22.51 -12.60
CA ARG A 362 13.38 -21.22 -12.14
C ARG A 362 12.25 -20.22 -11.88
N GLY A 363 11.25 -20.16 -12.76
CA GLY A 363 10.05 -19.35 -12.56
C GLY A 363 9.27 -19.72 -11.28
N TYR A 364 9.17 -21.02 -10.97
CA TYR A 364 8.52 -21.50 -9.74
C TYR A 364 9.24 -21.04 -8.47
N TYR A 365 10.56 -21.25 -8.37
CA TYR A 365 11.33 -20.77 -7.23
C TYR A 365 11.29 -19.25 -7.10
N PHE A 366 11.30 -18.54 -8.22
CA PHE A 366 11.22 -17.09 -8.24
C PHE A 366 9.90 -16.56 -7.70
N ILE A 367 8.77 -17.12 -8.15
CA ILE A 367 7.43 -16.75 -7.65
C ILE A 367 7.36 -16.99 -6.14
N TYR A 368 7.92 -18.10 -5.66
CA TYR A 368 7.95 -18.43 -4.24
C TYR A 368 8.78 -17.43 -3.43
N ILE A 369 10.01 -17.11 -3.86
CA ILE A 369 10.88 -16.13 -3.18
C ILE A 369 10.24 -14.73 -3.21
N SER A 370 9.72 -14.30 -4.35
CA SER A 370 9.07 -12.99 -4.49
C SER A 370 7.84 -12.88 -3.58
N CYS A 371 7.04 -13.95 -3.48
CA CYS A 371 5.91 -14.00 -2.57
C CYS A 371 6.36 -13.96 -1.10
N ALA A 372 7.40 -14.70 -0.72
CA ALA A 372 7.94 -14.69 0.63
C ALA A 372 8.45 -13.29 1.04
N ILE A 373 9.19 -12.62 0.16
CA ILE A 373 9.64 -11.24 0.38
C ILE A 373 8.43 -10.31 0.54
N MET A 374 7.44 -10.43 -0.33
CA MET A 374 6.24 -9.58 -0.27
C MET A 374 5.43 -9.79 1.01
N LEU A 375 5.24 -11.04 1.44
CA LEU A 375 4.61 -11.38 2.72
C LEU A 375 5.36 -10.75 3.90
N ALA A 376 6.69 -10.84 3.90
CA ALA A 376 7.51 -10.22 4.94
C ALA A 376 7.35 -8.70 4.97
N VAL A 377 7.38 -8.04 3.80
CA VAL A 377 7.25 -6.58 3.71
C VAL A 377 5.84 -6.11 4.11
N LEU A 378 4.79 -6.77 3.64
CA LEU A 378 3.41 -6.44 4.04
C LEU A 378 3.17 -6.74 5.53
N GLY A 379 3.77 -7.81 6.07
CA GLY A 379 3.73 -8.13 7.50
C GLY A 379 4.40 -7.05 8.34
N LEU A 380 5.57 -6.57 7.90
CA LEU A 380 6.23 -5.40 8.51
C LEU A 380 5.33 -4.17 8.45
N ASN A 381 4.67 -3.91 7.31
CA ASN A 381 3.76 -2.76 7.18
C ASN A 381 2.58 -2.83 8.16
N ILE A 382 2.04 -4.02 8.42
CA ILE A 382 1.00 -4.23 9.45
C ILE A 382 1.54 -3.90 10.83
N CYS A 383 2.70 -4.47 11.21
CA CYS A 383 3.30 -4.23 12.52
C CYS A 383 3.56 -2.74 12.75
N ILE A 384 4.17 -2.09 11.76
CA ILE A 384 4.46 -0.66 11.70
C ILE A 384 3.17 0.15 11.87
N SER A 385 2.14 -0.11 11.06
CA SER A 385 0.85 0.57 11.15
C SER A 385 0.18 0.39 12.52
N VAL A 386 0.14 -0.83 13.06
CA VAL A 386 -0.47 -1.08 14.37
C VAL A 386 0.29 -0.35 15.48
N ILE A 387 1.62 -0.42 15.48
CA ILE A 387 2.46 0.30 16.45
C ILE A 387 2.18 1.80 16.37
N PHE A 388 2.09 2.36 15.17
CA PHE A 388 1.87 3.78 14.98
C PHE A 388 0.45 4.24 15.31
N GLY A 389 -0.57 3.43 15.04
CA GLY A 389 -1.94 3.70 15.49
C GLY A 389 -2.05 3.73 17.02
N LEU A 390 -1.35 2.81 17.70
CA LEU A 390 -1.29 2.76 19.16
C LEU A 390 -0.46 3.91 19.77
N LYS A 391 0.56 4.39 19.05
CA LYS A 391 1.49 5.43 19.51
C LYS A 391 1.24 6.80 18.87
N THR A 392 0.14 7.03 18.15
CA THR A 392 -0.08 8.27 17.38
C THR A 392 0.06 9.53 18.25
N LYS A 393 -0.51 9.53 19.46
CA LYS A 393 -0.36 10.65 20.41
C LYS A 393 1.11 10.91 20.78
N VAL A 394 1.89 9.85 20.98
CA VAL A 394 3.31 9.94 21.33
C VAL A 394 4.13 10.40 20.12
N ILE A 395 3.82 9.91 18.92
CA ILE A 395 4.49 10.30 17.66
C ILE A 395 4.28 11.78 17.35
N LEU A 396 3.10 12.33 17.60
CA LEU A 396 2.82 13.75 17.38
C LEU A 396 3.62 14.67 18.31
N ILE A 397 4.00 14.17 19.49
CA ILE A 397 4.68 14.96 20.53
C ILE A 397 6.20 14.71 20.56
N GLN A 398 6.65 13.48 20.31
CA GLN A 398 8.04 13.06 20.47
C GLN A 398 8.73 12.87 19.11
N THR A 399 9.71 13.72 18.80
CA THR A 399 10.43 13.72 17.52
C THR A 399 11.23 12.43 17.29
N ASP A 400 11.70 11.75 18.33
CA ASP A 400 12.39 10.46 18.20
C ASP A 400 11.48 9.39 17.59
N TRP A 401 10.20 9.40 17.94
CA TRP A 401 9.22 8.50 17.34
C TRP A 401 8.90 8.88 15.89
N GLN A 402 8.92 10.17 15.53
CA GLN A 402 8.78 10.63 14.14
C GLN A 402 9.96 10.15 13.27
N ILE A 403 11.18 10.21 13.80
CA ILE A 403 12.38 9.72 13.11
C ILE A 403 12.31 8.19 12.94
N ARG A 404 11.94 7.46 14.00
CA ARG A 404 11.75 6.01 13.92
C ARG A 404 10.67 5.63 12.91
N LEU A 405 9.55 6.34 12.92
CA LEU A 405 8.46 6.21 11.94
C LEU A 405 8.97 6.39 10.52
N LEU A 406 9.62 7.51 10.26
CA LEU A 406 10.11 7.83 8.92
C LEU A 406 11.19 6.84 8.46
N THR A 407 12.05 6.39 9.37
CA THR A 407 13.07 5.37 9.08
C THR A 407 12.42 4.03 8.75
N MET A 408 11.46 3.58 9.55
CA MET A 408 10.72 2.33 9.31
C MET A 408 9.97 2.38 7.99
N ILE A 409 9.30 3.48 7.68
CA ILE A 409 8.60 3.68 6.39
C ILE A 409 9.62 3.72 5.25
N SER A 410 10.75 4.41 5.41
CA SER A 410 11.82 4.43 4.41
C SER A 410 12.33 3.03 4.13
N SER A 411 12.61 2.24 5.15
CA SER A 411 13.10 0.87 5.01
C SER A 411 12.05 -0.02 4.36
N THR A 412 10.79 0.10 4.76
CA THR A 412 9.70 -0.74 4.24
C THR A 412 9.39 -0.37 2.79
N SER A 413 9.34 0.92 2.45
CA SER A 413 9.16 1.40 1.07
C SER A 413 10.33 1.02 0.17
N ALA A 414 11.57 1.12 0.67
CA ALA A 414 12.75 0.67 -0.06
C ALA A 414 12.72 -0.83 -0.33
N LEU A 415 12.36 -1.65 0.67
CA LEU A 415 12.21 -3.09 0.52
C LEU A 415 11.07 -3.46 -0.44
N LEU A 416 9.94 -2.75 -0.37
CA LEU A 416 8.79 -2.92 -1.24
C LEU A 416 9.17 -2.62 -2.70
N SER A 417 9.80 -1.47 -2.92
CA SER A 417 10.24 -1.03 -4.23
C SER A 417 11.36 -1.89 -4.81
N PHE A 418 12.26 -2.39 -3.96
CA PHE A 418 13.29 -3.36 -4.37
C PHE A 418 12.66 -4.70 -4.76
N SER A 419 11.63 -5.16 -4.05
CA SER A 419 10.87 -6.35 -4.41
C SER A 419 10.19 -6.19 -5.78
N LEU A 420 9.54 -5.03 -6.00
CA LEU A 420 8.95 -4.68 -7.31
C LEU A 420 10.00 -4.61 -8.42
N PHE A 421 11.17 -4.05 -8.13
CA PHE A 421 12.29 -4.01 -9.08
C PHE A 421 12.78 -5.42 -9.43
N LEU A 422 12.98 -6.31 -8.45
CA LEU A 422 13.36 -7.70 -8.69
C LEU A 422 12.30 -8.42 -9.56
N GLN A 423 11.02 -8.19 -9.27
CA GLN A 423 9.91 -8.72 -10.07
C GLN A 423 9.93 -8.18 -11.50
N SER A 424 10.19 -6.89 -11.67
CA SER A 424 10.23 -6.22 -12.97
C SER A 424 11.43 -6.64 -13.82
N LEU A 425 12.63 -6.70 -13.22
CA LEU A 425 13.87 -7.10 -13.87
C LEU A 425 13.78 -8.54 -14.37
N MET A 426 13.19 -9.45 -13.60
CA MET A 426 13.03 -10.84 -14.02
C MET A 426 12.04 -10.99 -15.18
N LEU A 427 10.94 -10.23 -15.18
CA LEU A 427 10.04 -10.19 -16.33
C LEU A 427 10.71 -9.62 -17.59
N LEU A 428 11.76 -8.80 -17.44
CA LEU A 428 12.54 -8.27 -18.55
C LEU A 428 13.60 -9.27 -19.06
N VAL A 429 14.33 -9.94 -18.16
CA VAL A 429 15.38 -10.90 -18.52
C VAL A 429 14.79 -12.22 -19.01
N TRP A 430 13.62 -12.62 -18.49
CA TRP A 430 13.01 -13.93 -18.76
C TRP A 430 11.67 -13.86 -19.51
N GLY A 431 11.10 -12.67 -19.75
CA GLY A 431 10.06 -12.47 -20.77
C GLY A 431 10.70 -12.34 -22.13
#